data_AF-A0A6E8WAR2-F1
#
_entry.id   AF-A0A6E8WAR2-F1
#
_cell.length_a   1.000
_cell.length_b   1.000
_cell.length_c   1.000
_cell.angle_alpha   90.00
_cell.angle_beta   90.00
_cell.angle_gamma   90.00
#
_symmetry.space_group_name_H-M   'P 1'
#
loop_
_entity.id
_entity.type
_entity.pdbx_description
1 polymer ?
#
loop_
_entity_poly.entity_id
_entity_poly.type
_entity_poly.pdbx_seq_one_letter_code
_entity_poly.pdbx_strand_id
1 'polypeptide(L)'
;MRLATSYLAIILIIGTMLTAIVAQGTGRKTVSKNAVFVSDCVVTIIVFLSHLKGPETIVCYDPNEAYDDCGPACGDRTCTNQRKNDSACRRSCNPGCFCRGGYVRNKSNRCVPSYMCQSMG
;
A
#
# COMPACT_ATOMS: atom_id res chain seq x y z
N MET A 1 -26.52 9.26 3.09
CA MET A 1 -27.57 8.54 2.31
C MET A 1 -27.26 8.43 0.82
N ARG A 2 -26.66 9.44 0.16
CA ARG A 2 -26.33 9.40 -1.29
C ARG A 2 -25.23 8.38 -1.70
N LEU A 3 -24.31 8.02 -0.81
CA LEU A 3 -23.28 6.99 -1.09
C LEU A 3 -23.87 5.57 -1.17
N ALA A 4 -24.87 5.25 -0.34
CA ALA A 4 -25.50 3.93 -0.32
C ALA A 4 -26.32 3.65 -1.60
N THR A 5 -26.96 4.70 -2.16
CA THR A 5 -27.67 4.62 -3.44
C THR A 5 -26.70 4.41 -4.61
N SER A 6 -25.50 4.96 -4.55
CA SER A 6 -24.45 4.71 -5.56
C SER A 6 -23.89 3.28 -5.48
N TYR A 7 -23.73 2.74 -4.26
CA TYR A 7 -23.23 1.38 -4.07
C TYR A 7 -24.20 0.30 -4.56
N LEU A 8 -25.51 0.45 -4.29
CA LEU A 8 -26.53 -0.45 -4.84
C LEU A 8 -26.55 -0.42 -6.38
N ALA A 9 -26.38 0.75 -6.99
CA ALA A 9 -26.32 0.88 -8.44
C ALA A 9 -25.10 0.14 -9.04
N ILE A 10 -23.95 0.22 -8.37
CA ILE A 10 -22.73 -0.50 -8.78
C ILE A 10 -22.94 -2.02 -8.70
N ILE A 11 -23.55 -2.54 -7.63
CA ILE A 11 -23.84 -3.97 -7.48
C ILE A 11 -24.76 -4.47 -8.59
N LEU A 12 -25.81 -3.73 -8.92
CA LEU A 12 -26.74 -4.09 -9.99
C LEU A 12 -26.07 -4.09 -11.37
N ILE A 13 -25.20 -3.11 -11.65
CA ILE A 13 -24.44 -3.03 -12.91
C ILE A 13 -23.44 -4.19 -13.02
N ILE A 14 -22.72 -4.52 -11.95
CA ILE A 14 -21.79 -5.65 -11.94
C ILE A 14 -22.55 -6.98 -12.13
N GLY A 15 -23.72 -7.12 -11.48
CA GLY A 15 -24.57 -8.29 -11.62
C GLY A 15 -25.09 -8.51 -13.04
N THR A 16 -25.54 -7.46 -13.73
CA THR A 16 -26.01 -7.56 -15.13
C THR A 16 -24.88 -7.81 -16.12
N MET A 17 -23.67 -7.27 -15.87
CA MET A 17 -22.49 -7.57 -16.68
C MET A 17 -22.05 -9.02 -16.52
N LEU A 18 -22.10 -9.57 -15.30
CA LEU A 18 -21.81 -10.97 -15.02
C LEU A 18 -22.79 -11.92 -15.73
N THR A 19 -24.10 -11.63 -15.71
CA THR A 19 -25.09 -12.46 -16.41
C THR A 19 -24.94 -12.39 -17.92
N ALA A 20 -24.56 -11.24 -18.48
CA ALA A 20 -24.26 -11.07 -19.90
C ALA A 20 -23.02 -11.87 -20.36
N ILE A 21 -21.97 -11.94 -19.53
CA ILE A 21 -20.77 -12.76 -19.79
C ILE A 21 -21.13 -14.25 -19.81
N VAL A 22 -22.01 -14.69 -18.90
CA VAL A 22 -22.51 -16.08 -18.88
C VAL A 22 -23.39 -16.38 -20.10
N ALA A 23 -24.16 -15.41 -20.59
CA ALA A 23 -25.01 -15.56 -21.77
C ALA A 23 -24.23 -15.68 -23.11
N GLN A 24 -23.00 -15.18 -23.18
CA GLN A 24 -22.13 -15.32 -24.37
C GLN A 24 -21.41 -16.69 -24.44
N GLY A 25 -21.55 -17.54 -23.42
CA GLY A 25 -20.87 -18.84 -23.33
C GLY A 25 -21.48 -20.00 -24.14
N THR A 26 -22.56 -19.79 -24.91
CA THR A 26 -23.14 -20.84 -25.76
C THR A 26 -22.48 -20.89 -27.15
N GLY A 27 -21.19 -21.26 -27.19
CA GLY A 27 -20.42 -21.41 -28.44
C GLY A 27 -19.27 -22.42 -28.30
N ARG A 28 -19.54 -23.68 -28.69
CA ARG A 28 -18.65 -24.87 -28.63
C ARG A 28 -17.16 -24.61 -28.98
N LYS A 29 -16.26 -24.97 -28.05
CA LYS A 29 -15.14 -25.89 -28.35
C LYS A 29 -15.14 -27.01 -27.31
N THR A 30 -15.28 -28.23 -27.79
CA THR A 30 -15.17 -29.46 -27.00
C THR A 30 -13.73 -29.65 -26.53
N VAL A 31 -13.39 -29.05 -25.40
CA VAL A 31 -12.25 -29.44 -24.57
C VAL A 31 -12.85 -29.87 -23.24
N SER A 32 -12.36 -30.99 -22.70
CA SER A 32 -12.86 -31.66 -21.49
C SER A 32 -13.41 -30.66 -20.46
N LYS A 33 -14.73 -30.76 -20.18
CA LYS A 33 -15.49 -29.84 -19.32
C LYS A 33 -14.87 -29.67 -17.91
N ASN A 34 -14.00 -30.60 -17.51
CA ASN A 34 -13.29 -30.58 -16.23
C ASN A 34 -12.10 -29.61 -16.21
N ALA A 35 -11.50 -29.24 -17.35
CA ALA A 35 -10.31 -28.38 -17.39
C ALA A 35 -10.65 -26.88 -17.49
N VAL A 36 -11.77 -26.54 -18.13
CA VAL A 36 -12.20 -25.14 -18.35
C VAL A 36 -12.84 -24.55 -17.08
N PHE A 37 -13.66 -25.33 -16.36
CA PHE A 37 -14.22 -24.92 -15.06
C PHE A 37 -13.14 -24.67 -13.99
N VAL A 38 -12.09 -25.49 -13.99
CA VAL A 38 -10.97 -25.34 -13.05
C VAL A 38 -10.23 -24.02 -13.31
N SER A 39 -10.07 -23.61 -14.57
CA SER A 39 -9.44 -22.32 -14.91
C SER A 39 -10.30 -21.12 -14.50
N ASP A 40 -11.60 -21.13 -14.77
CA ASP A 40 -12.49 -20.01 -14.40
C ASP A 40 -12.64 -19.86 -12.88
N CYS A 41 -12.76 -20.98 -12.16
CA CYS A 41 -12.73 -20.98 -10.69
C CYS A 41 -11.38 -20.49 -10.16
N VAL A 42 -10.25 -20.90 -10.74
CA VAL A 42 -8.93 -20.44 -10.31
C VAL A 42 -8.75 -18.94 -10.55
N VAL A 43 -9.19 -18.41 -11.70
CA VAL A 43 -9.11 -16.97 -12.00
C VAL A 43 -10.01 -16.16 -11.07
N THR A 44 -11.27 -16.58 -10.85
CA THR A 44 -12.18 -15.90 -9.92
C THR A 44 -11.69 -15.98 -8.48
N ILE A 45 -11.15 -17.13 -8.04
CA ILE A 45 -10.51 -17.28 -6.73
C ILE A 45 -9.30 -16.36 -6.62
N ILE A 46 -8.40 -16.29 -7.60
CA ILE A 46 -7.23 -15.39 -7.57
C ILE A 46 -7.66 -13.92 -7.49
N VAL A 47 -8.67 -13.51 -8.26
CA VAL A 47 -9.21 -12.13 -8.23
C VAL A 47 -9.85 -11.83 -6.86
N PHE A 48 -10.63 -12.76 -6.32
CA PHE A 48 -11.23 -12.63 -5.00
C PHE A 48 -10.17 -12.56 -3.89
N LEU A 49 -9.16 -13.45 -3.93
CA LEU A 49 -8.04 -13.47 -2.98
C LEU A 49 -7.19 -12.20 -3.05
N SER A 50 -7.02 -11.59 -4.22
CA SER A 50 -6.30 -10.33 -4.36
C SER A 50 -7.07 -9.12 -3.82
N HIS A 51 -8.40 -9.23 -3.65
CA HIS A 51 -9.22 -8.25 -2.93
C HIS A 51 -9.25 -8.47 -1.41
N LEU A 52 -8.64 -9.57 -0.90
CA LEU A 52 -8.47 -9.80 0.55
C LEU A 52 -7.26 -9.06 1.14
N LYS A 53 -6.63 -8.14 0.38
CA LYS A 53 -5.56 -7.31 0.92
C LYS A 53 -6.18 -6.34 1.92
N GLY A 54 -6.11 -6.70 3.20
CA GLY A 54 -6.57 -5.88 4.32
C GLY A 54 -5.87 -4.52 4.37
N PRO A 55 -6.30 -3.61 5.26
CA PRO A 55 -5.62 -2.33 5.42
C PRO A 55 -4.15 -2.57 5.76
N GLU A 56 -3.25 -2.02 4.93
CA GLU A 56 -1.82 -2.08 5.18
C GLU A 56 -1.50 -1.29 6.46
N THR A 57 -1.32 -1.98 7.57
CA THR A 57 -0.90 -1.35 8.83
C THR A 57 0.59 -1.07 8.76
N ILE A 58 0.96 0.21 8.80
CA ILE A 58 2.36 0.63 8.83
C ILE A 58 2.91 0.31 10.22
N VAL A 59 3.89 -0.61 10.28
CA VAL A 59 4.60 -0.99 11.50
C VAL A 59 6.05 -0.54 11.38
N CYS A 60 6.53 0.23 12.36
CA CYS A 60 7.92 0.66 12.43
C CYS A 60 8.74 -0.38 13.19
N TYR A 61 9.71 -0.99 12.51
CA TYR A 61 10.52 -2.08 13.07
C TYR A 61 11.78 -1.58 13.79
N ASP A 62 12.25 -0.36 13.49
CA ASP A 62 13.38 0.22 14.20
C ASP A 62 12.91 0.79 15.55
N PRO A 63 13.55 0.44 16.69
CA PRO A 63 13.16 0.93 18.00
C PRO A 63 13.30 2.47 18.14
N ASN A 64 14.11 3.10 17.29
CA ASN A 64 14.33 4.54 17.26
C ASN A 64 13.47 5.26 16.22
N GLU A 65 12.51 4.56 15.60
CA GLU A 65 11.46 5.14 14.77
C GLU A 65 10.16 5.32 15.56
N ALA A 66 9.30 6.20 15.06
CA ALA A 66 7.93 6.38 15.49
C ALA A 66 7.04 6.56 14.26
N TYR A 67 5.85 5.99 14.32
CA TYR A 67 4.82 6.27 13.34
C TYR A 67 4.33 7.71 13.51
N ASP A 68 4.28 8.46 12.42
CA ASP A 68 3.70 9.79 12.34
C ASP A 68 2.73 9.79 11.16
N ASP A 69 1.49 10.17 11.40
CA ASP A 69 0.46 10.31 10.36
C ASP A 69 0.64 11.62 9.57
N CYS A 70 1.32 12.61 10.15
CA CYS A 70 1.62 13.88 9.53
C CYS A 70 3.13 14.18 9.40
N GLY A 71 3.86 13.28 8.74
CA GLY A 71 5.30 13.44 8.52
C GLY A 71 5.72 14.52 7.50
N PRO A 72 7.02 14.91 7.51
CA PRO A 72 7.61 15.84 6.55
C PRO A 72 7.70 15.28 5.12
N ALA A 73 7.60 16.14 4.09
CA ALA A 73 7.71 15.70 2.69
C ALA A 73 9.10 15.16 2.32
N CYS A 74 10.15 15.72 2.94
CA CYS A 74 11.54 15.35 2.67
C CYS A 74 11.99 14.09 3.42
N GLY A 75 11.14 13.52 4.26
CA GLY A 75 11.52 12.42 5.15
C GLY A 75 12.36 12.86 6.35
N ASP A 76 13.06 11.88 6.93
CA ASP A 76 13.95 12.08 8.08
C ASP A 76 15.18 12.91 7.74
N ARG A 77 15.71 13.61 8.76
CA ARG A 77 17.08 14.13 8.66
C ARG A 77 18.06 12.97 8.60
N THR A 78 19.05 13.10 7.73
CA THR A 78 20.14 12.14 7.57
C THR A 78 21.41 12.67 8.22
N CYS A 79 22.38 11.79 8.49
CA CYS A 79 23.71 12.19 8.95
C CYS A 79 24.37 13.27 8.05
N THR A 80 24.08 13.26 6.74
CA THR A 80 24.64 14.21 5.77
C THR A 80 23.97 15.59 5.80
N ASN A 81 22.70 15.66 6.19
CA ASN A 81 21.90 16.88 6.13
C ASN A 81 21.48 17.41 7.51
N GLN A 82 21.84 16.74 8.61
CA GLN A 82 21.42 17.12 9.96
C GLN A 82 21.86 18.53 10.38
N ARG A 83 22.97 19.04 9.80
CA ARG A 83 23.53 20.38 10.06
C ARG A 83 23.07 21.44 9.06
N LYS A 84 22.39 21.05 7.97
CA LYS A 84 21.88 22.01 6.97
C LYS A 84 20.53 22.52 7.42
N ASN A 85 20.50 23.79 7.81
CA ASN A 85 19.24 24.50 8.10
C ASN A 85 18.45 24.86 6.82
N ASP A 86 19.03 24.65 5.64
CA ASP A 86 18.47 25.09 4.35
C ASP A 86 17.58 24.04 3.66
N SER A 87 17.15 23.01 4.36
CA SER A 87 16.11 22.14 3.82
C SER A 87 14.77 22.82 4.00
N ALA A 88 14.28 23.48 2.94
CA ALA A 88 12.90 23.94 2.81
C ALA A 88 11.94 22.73 2.80
N CYS A 89 11.86 22.04 3.94
CA CYS A 89 11.07 20.85 4.09
C CYS A 89 9.74 21.22 4.72
N ARG A 90 8.74 21.38 3.87
CA ARG A 90 7.37 21.64 4.30
C ARG A 90 6.77 20.36 4.88
N ARG A 91 5.98 20.50 5.95
CA ARG A 91 5.08 19.42 6.39
C ARG A 91 4.05 19.17 5.30
N SER A 92 3.98 17.93 4.81
CA SER A 92 2.99 17.50 3.80
C SER A 92 2.04 16.43 4.33
N CYS A 93 2.08 16.18 5.64
CA CYS A 93 1.39 15.10 6.31
C CYS A 93 1.50 13.76 5.58
N ASN A 94 2.73 13.28 5.37
CA ASN A 94 2.97 11.98 4.77
C ASN A 94 3.01 10.92 5.89
N PRO A 95 2.03 10.00 5.97
CA PRO A 95 2.03 8.97 7.00
C PRO A 95 3.19 7.99 6.77
N GLY A 96 3.92 7.66 7.83
CA GLY A 96 5.09 6.78 7.73
C GLY A 96 5.86 6.62 9.03
N CYS A 97 6.99 5.94 8.95
CA CYS A 97 7.93 5.75 10.05
C CYS A 97 9.08 6.75 9.95
N PHE A 98 9.25 7.56 10.99
CA PHE A 98 10.23 8.63 11.06
C PHE A 98 11.13 8.45 12.28
N CYS A 99 12.38 8.89 12.19
CA CYS A 99 13.31 8.86 13.31
C CYS A 99 12.79 9.76 14.44
N ARG A 100 12.87 9.26 15.67
CA ARG A 100 12.51 10.03 16.87
C ARG A 100 13.40 11.27 17.03
N GLY A 101 12.91 12.27 17.76
CA GLY A 101 13.69 13.48 18.07
C GLY A 101 15.07 13.15 18.64
N GLY A 102 16.13 13.74 18.07
CA GLY A 102 17.52 13.47 18.44
C GLY A 102 18.20 12.36 17.63
N TYR A 103 17.43 11.57 16.86
CA TYR A 103 17.93 10.55 15.94
C TYR A 103 17.88 11.03 14.50
N VAL A 104 18.75 10.45 13.68
CA VAL A 104 18.86 10.71 12.24
C VAL A 104 19.09 9.40 11.50
N ARG A 105 18.69 9.36 10.24
CA ARG A 105 18.87 8.18 9.40
C ARG A 105 20.30 8.11 8.85
N ASN A 106 20.98 6.99 9.07
CA ASN A 106 22.31 6.73 8.51
C ASN A 106 22.23 6.11 7.10
N LYS A 107 23.39 5.85 6.47
CA LYS A 107 23.46 5.20 5.14
C LYS A 107 22.91 3.76 5.12
N SER A 108 22.85 3.11 6.28
CA SER A 108 22.27 1.77 6.46
C SER A 108 20.75 1.80 6.71
N ASN A 109 20.10 2.96 6.51
CA ASN A 109 18.66 3.17 6.77
C ASN A 109 18.22 2.91 8.23
N ARG A 110 19.12 3.04 9.21
CA ARG A 110 18.80 2.93 10.64
C ARG A 110 18.78 4.30 11.29
N CYS A 111 17.87 4.48 12.25
CA CYS A 111 17.83 5.69 13.06
C CYS A 111 18.88 5.57 14.17
N VAL A 112 19.94 6.39 14.07
CA VAL A 112 21.05 6.46 15.02
C VAL A 112 21.04 7.81 15.72
N PRO A 113 21.59 7.92 16.94
CA PRO A 113 21.75 9.22 17.58
C PRO A 113 22.57 10.16 16.71
N SER A 114 22.14 11.43 16.57
CA SER A 114 22.79 12.43 15.71
C SER A 114 24.29 12.63 15.98
N TYR A 115 24.77 12.38 17.20
CA TYR A 115 26.18 12.44 17.56
C TYR A 115 27.02 11.27 17.01
N MET A 116 26.41 10.11 16.72
CA MET A 116 27.10 8.93 16.15
C MET A 116 27.46 9.08 14.67
N CYS A 117 26.95 10.10 13.99
CA CYS A 117 27.30 10.35 12.59
C CYS A 117 28.78 10.69 12.38
N GLN A 118 29.53 11.04 13.44
CA GLN A 118 30.96 11.30 13.35
C GLN A 118 31.82 10.03 13.28
N SER A 119 31.28 8.88 13.72
CA SER A 119 31.99 7.59 13.76
C SER A 119 31.58 6.63 12.64
N MET A 120 30.49 6.90 11.91
CA MET A 120 29.94 6.02 10.87
C MET A 120 29.40 6.79 9.64
N GLY A 121 29.93 8.01 9.39
CA GLY A 121 29.50 8.94 8.34
C GLY A 121 30.09 8.66 6.97
#